data_AF-A0A9X7QNC3-F1
#
_entry.id   AF-A0A9X7QNC3-F1
#
_cell.length_a   1.000
_cell.length_b   1.000
_cell.length_c   1.000
_cell.angle_alpha   90.00
_cell.angle_beta   90.00
_cell.angle_gamma   90.00
#
_symmetry.space_group_name_H-M   'P 1'
#
loop_
_entity.id
_entity.type
_entity.pdbx_description
1 polymer ?
#
loop_
_entity_poly.entity_id
_entity_poly.type
_entity_poly.pdbx_seq_one_letter_code
_entity_poly.pdbx_strand_id
1 'polypeptide(L)'
;MGRHRKKEQLRRMVLLQEEMKVLIQYVYQQWESGKQDQCNPVPHLAYTETLAFECSSAYQNIKNMSVEMMRDMRTYKREKVLAQIEELYQHMLSIVAAVLETIRKYSVSAYRVS
;
A
#
# COMPACT_ATOMS: atom_id res chain seq x y z
N MET A 1 8.46 28.43 13.72
CA MET A 1 7.47 27.54 13.04
C MET A 1 8.09 26.32 12.33
N GLY A 2 9.32 26.36 11.80
CA GLY A 2 9.87 25.25 10.99
C GLY A 2 10.17 23.91 11.70
N ARG A 3 10.50 23.90 12.99
CA ARG A 3 10.85 22.67 13.73
C ARG A 3 9.65 21.73 13.95
N HIS A 4 8.45 22.29 14.15
CA HIS A 4 7.21 21.53 14.32
C HIS A 4 6.80 20.86 13.01
N ARG A 5 6.75 21.63 11.91
CA ARG A 5 6.44 21.13 10.56
C ARG A 5 7.38 20.00 10.13
N LYS A 6 8.69 20.10 10.43
CA LYS A 6 9.67 19.05 10.14
C LYS A 6 9.37 17.74 10.88
N LYS A 7 9.00 17.81 12.17
CA LYS A 7 8.64 16.63 12.97
C LYS A 7 7.37 15.96 12.43
N GLU A 8 6.39 16.76 12.05
CA GLU A 8 5.12 16.25 11.50
C GLU A 8 5.32 15.54 10.16
N GLN A 9 6.08 16.15 9.24
CA GLN A 9 6.45 15.51 7.98
C GLN A 9 7.15 14.18 8.21
N LEU A 10 8.12 14.13 9.12
CA LEU A 10 8.85 12.89 9.42
C LEU A 10 7.92 11.80 9.96
N ARG A 11 7.03 12.14 10.90
CA ARG A 11 6.03 11.19 11.43
C ARG A 11 5.13 10.66 10.33
N ARG A 12 4.64 11.53 9.46
CA ARG A 12 3.76 11.16 8.35
C ARG A 12 4.45 10.24 7.35
N MET A 13 5.71 10.51 7.00
CA MET A 13 6.48 9.63 6.11
C MET A 13 6.60 8.21 6.69
N VAL A 14 6.99 8.09 7.96
CA VAL A 14 7.13 6.80 8.64
C VAL A 14 5.78 6.08 8.75
N LEU A 15 4.72 6.80 9.10
CA LEU A 15 3.38 6.24 9.20
C LEU A 15 2.93 5.63 7.86
N LEU A 16 3.04 6.39 6.77
CA LEU A 16 2.64 5.91 5.44
C LEU A 16 3.47 4.72 4.97
N GLN A 17 4.76 4.67 5.29
CA GLN A 17 5.59 3.50 5.00
C GLN A 17 5.10 2.24 5.72
N GLU A 18 4.76 2.35 7.01
CA GLU A 18 4.26 1.22 7.79
C GLU A 18 2.86 0.80 7.33
N GLU A 19 1.96 1.75 7.07
CA GLU A 19 0.64 1.43 6.54
C GLU A 19 0.71 0.72 5.18
N MET A 20 1.59 1.14 4.26
CA MET A 20 1.78 0.42 2.99
C MET A 20 2.20 -1.04 3.22
N LYS A 21 3.09 -1.32 4.19
CA LYS A 21 3.48 -2.71 4.50
C LYS A 21 2.28 -3.53 4.98
N VAL A 22 1.44 -2.96 5.83
CA VAL A 22 0.22 -3.61 6.32
C VAL A 22 -0.76 -3.88 5.18
N LEU A 23 -0.95 -2.93 4.26
CA LEU A 23 -1.83 -3.10 3.11
C LEU A 23 -1.33 -4.19 2.15
N ILE A 24 -0.02 -4.25 1.90
CA ILE A 24 0.60 -5.32 1.09
C ILE A 24 0.35 -6.68 1.74
N GLN A 25 0.59 -6.80 3.05
CA GLN A 25 0.32 -8.03 3.80
C GLN A 25 -1.16 -8.43 3.72
N TYR A 26 -2.06 -7.46 3.82
CA TYR A 26 -3.50 -7.71 3.65
C TYR A 26 -3.81 -8.32 2.28
N VAL A 27 -3.26 -7.78 1.19
CA VAL A 27 -3.51 -8.35 -0.15
C VAL A 27 -2.97 -9.79 -0.25
N TYR A 28 -1.78 -10.06 0.30
CA TYR A 28 -1.26 -11.42 0.34
C TYR A 28 -2.13 -12.37 1.14
N GLN A 29 -2.64 -11.96 2.31
CA GLN A 29 -3.55 -12.76 3.12
C GLN A 29 -4.87 -13.04 2.38
N GLN A 30 -5.43 -12.06 1.68
CA GLN A 30 -6.62 -12.27 0.85
C GLN A 30 -6.34 -13.24 -0.30
N TRP A 31 -5.14 -13.15 -0.89
CA TRP A 31 -4.71 -14.10 -1.91
C TRP A 31 -4.56 -15.53 -1.40
N GLU A 32 -3.89 -15.73 -0.27
CA GLU A 32 -3.72 -17.05 0.32
C GLU A 32 -5.06 -17.65 0.75
N SER A 33 -5.95 -16.85 1.34
CA SER A 33 -7.29 -17.30 1.73
C SER A 33 -8.12 -17.68 0.50
N GLY A 34 -8.06 -16.89 -0.57
CA GLY A 34 -8.78 -17.14 -1.81
C GLY A 34 -8.27 -18.34 -2.61
N LYS A 35 -7.03 -18.81 -2.41
CA LYS A 35 -6.53 -20.04 -3.04
C LYS A 35 -7.30 -21.29 -2.64
N GLN A 36 -7.91 -21.31 -1.46
CA GLN A 36 -8.69 -22.46 -1.00
C GLN A 36 -10.05 -22.53 -1.73
N ASP A 37 -10.57 -21.40 -2.21
CA ASP A 37 -11.78 -21.33 -3.04
C ASP A 37 -11.41 -21.26 -4.53
N GLN A 38 -11.37 -22.42 -5.20
CA GLN A 38 -10.98 -22.57 -6.62
C GLN A 38 -11.83 -21.77 -7.63
N CYS A 39 -12.91 -21.12 -7.20
CA CYS A 39 -13.81 -20.33 -8.05
C CYS A 39 -13.62 -18.80 -7.97
N ASN A 40 -12.62 -18.30 -7.23
CA ASN A 40 -12.42 -16.86 -7.07
C ASN A 40 -11.22 -16.37 -7.91
N PRO A 41 -11.41 -15.79 -9.12
CA PRO A 41 -10.30 -15.26 -9.96
C PRO A 41 -9.67 -13.97 -9.38
N VAL A 42 -10.32 -13.41 -8.38
CA VAL A 42 -10.05 -12.13 -7.73
C VAL A 42 -8.66 -12.00 -7.12
N PRO A 43 -8.15 -12.99 -6.38
CA PRO A 43 -6.94 -12.77 -5.64
C PRO A 43 -5.72 -12.69 -6.56
N HIS A 44 -5.77 -13.24 -7.78
CA HIS A 44 -4.61 -13.35 -8.66
C HIS A 44 -4.21 -12.01 -9.33
N LEU A 45 -5.17 -11.20 -9.76
CA LEU A 45 -4.89 -9.90 -10.40
C LEU A 45 -4.32 -8.90 -9.38
N ALA A 46 -4.98 -8.75 -8.24
CA ALA A 46 -4.49 -7.88 -7.17
C ALA A 46 -3.14 -8.33 -6.60
N TYR A 47 -2.89 -9.64 -6.54
CA TYR A 47 -1.58 -10.21 -6.20
C TYR A 47 -0.51 -9.79 -7.22
N THR A 48 -0.81 -9.90 -8.51
CA THR A 48 0.12 -9.52 -9.58
C THR A 48 0.44 -8.03 -9.54
N GLU A 49 -0.58 -7.18 -9.37
CA GLU A 49 -0.39 -5.74 -9.22
C GLU A 49 0.40 -5.38 -7.95
N THR A 50 0.13 -6.05 -6.83
CA THR A 50 0.88 -5.86 -5.58
C THR A 50 2.33 -6.29 -5.72
N LEU A 51 2.61 -7.40 -6.42
CA LEU A 51 3.97 -7.81 -6.73
C LEU A 51 4.69 -6.79 -7.63
N ALA A 52 4.02 -6.28 -8.66
CA ALA A 52 4.58 -5.25 -9.53
C ALA A 52 4.86 -3.96 -8.75
N PHE A 53 3.96 -3.58 -7.84
CA PHE A 53 4.16 -2.47 -6.91
C PHE A 53 5.37 -2.68 -6.00
N GLU A 54 5.47 -3.85 -5.35
CA GLU A 54 6.60 -4.18 -4.47
C GLU A 54 7.93 -4.19 -5.23
N CYS A 55 7.96 -4.70 -6.46
CA CYS A 55 9.16 -4.73 -7.29
C CYS A 55 9.52 -3.37 -7.89
N SER A 56 8.63 -2.37 -7.81
CA SER A 56 8.90 -1.06 -8.39
C SER A 56 10.07 -0.37 -7.67
N SER A 57 10.96 0.24 -8.46
CA SER A 57 12.12 0.97 -7.93
C SER A 57 11.68 2.12 -7.02
N ALA A 58 10.55 2.76 -7.32
CA ALA A 58 9.97 3.83 -6.51
C ALA A 58 9.62 3.34 -5.10
N TYR A 59 8.88 2.23 -4.98
CA TYR A 59 8.54 1.67 -3.68
C TYR A 59 9.77 1.12 -2.95
N GLN A 60 10.68 0.43 -3.64
CA GLN A 60 11.92 -0.08 -3.02
C GLN A 60 12.80 1.03 -2.45
N ASN A 61 12.94 2.14 -3.17
CA ASN A 61 13.70 3.30 -2.71
C ASN A 61 13.09 3.91 -1.45
N ILE A 62 11.77 3.97 -1.37
CA ILE A 62 11.05 4.48 -0.19
C ILE A 62 11.12 3.45 0.95
N LYS A 63 10.83 2.17 0.70
CA LYS A 63 10.86 1.08 1.70
C LYS A 63 12.19 1.00 2.44
N ASN A 64 13.30 1.23 1.73
CA ASN A 64 14.65 1.15 2.28
C ASN A 64 15.14 2.46 2.91
N MET A 65 14.33 3.52 2.90
CA MET A 65 14.71 4.81 3.47
C MET A 65 14.56 4.81 5.00
N SER A 66 15.67 5.05 5.71
CA SER A 66 15.65 5.10 7.17
C SER A 66 15.11 6.43 7.71
N VAL A 67 14.63 6.40 8.96
CA VAL A 67 14.19 7.61 9.69
C VAL A 67 15.32 8.64 9.79
N GLU A 68 16.57 8.20 9.91
CA GLU A 68 17.75 9.06 9.91
C GLU A 68 17.93 9.78 8.58
N MET A 69 17.85 9.05 7.46
CA MET A 69 17.92 9.66 6.13
C MET A 69 16.84 10.72 5.93
N MET A 70 15.60 10.44 6.33
CA MET A 70 14.48 11.39 6.23
C MET A 70 14.67 12.62 7.12
N ARG A 71 15.23 12.42 8.32
CA ARG A 71 15.53 13.48 9.28
C ARG A 71 16.60 14.43 8.76
N ASP A 72 17.61 13.90 8.10
CA ASP A 72 18.79 14.65 7.65
C ASP A 72 18.61 15.26 6.26
N MET A 73 17.56 14.87 5.52
CA MET A 73 17.20 15.51 4.26
C MET A 73 16.97 17.03 4.39
N ARG A 74 17.40 17.76 3.36
CA ARG A 74 16.99 19.16 3.15
C ARG A 74 15.47 19.24 2.98
N THR A 75 14.86 20.33 3.45
CA THR A 75 13.40 20.51 3.46
C THR A 75 12.75 20.24 2.12
N TYR A 76 13.25 20.84 1.02
CA TYR A 76 12.69 20.63 -0.31
C TYR A 76 12.76 19.17 -0.79
N LYS A 77 13.85 18.45 -0.46
CA LYS A 77 13.97 17.02 -0.78
C LYS A 77 12.97 16.21 0.02
N ARG A 78 12.82 16.50 1.32
CA ARG A 78 11.86 15.81 2.19
C ARG A 78 10.43 15.99 1.68
N GLU A 79 10.05 17.20 1.27
CA GLU A 79 8.73 17.48 0.72
C GLU A 79 8.47 16.72 -0.57
N LYS A 80 9.45 16.66 -1.47
CA LYS A 80 9.36 15.85 -2.70
C LYS A 80 9.20 14.35 -2.38
N VAL A 81 9.97 13.83 -1.43
CA VAL A 81 9.87 12.41 -1.03
C VAL A 81 8.52 12.14 -0.36
N LEU A 82 8.03 13.03 0.51
CA LEU A 82 6.71 12.87 1.12
C LEU A 82 5.60 12.79 0.06
N ALA A 83 5.64 13.65 -0.96
CA ALA A 83 4.68 13.59 -2.07
C ALA A 83 4.76 12.25 -2.83
N GLN A 84 5.97 11.72 -3.06
CA GLN A 84 6.15 10.40 -3.67
C GLN A 84 5.61 9.26 -2.80
N ILE A 85 5.80 9.35 -1.47
CA ILE A 85 5.24 8.38 -0.51
C ILE A 85 3.71 8.42 -0.57
N GLU A 86 3.11 9.61 -0.62
CA GLU A 86 1.66 9.79 -0.73
C GLU A 86 1.10 9.21 -2.03
N GLU A 87 1.79 9.42 -3.16
CA GLU A 87 1.41 8.87 -4.47
C GLU A 87 1.42 7.33 -4.45
N LEU A 88 2.49 6.73 -3.93
CA LEU A 88 2.59 5.27 -3.79
C LEU A 88 1.52 4.72 -2.84
N TYR A 89 1.24 5.43 -1.74
CA TYR A 89 0.21 5.04 -0.80
C TYR A 89 -1.18 5.06 -1.46
N GLN A 90 -1.51 6.08 -2.25
CA GLN A 90 -2.76 6.13 -3.01
C GLN A 90 -2.87 4.99 -4.03
N HIS A 91 -1.77 4.65 -4.71
CA HIS A 91 -1.75 3.50 -5.61
C HIS A 91 -2.03 2.20 -4.86
N MET A 92 -1.41 1.98 -3.70
CA MET A 92 -1.68 0.80 -2.88
C MET A 92 -3.13 0.76 -2.40
N LEU A 93 -3.71 1.90 -1.99
CA LEU A 93 -5.14 1.98 -1.63
C LEU A 93 -6.05 1.62 -2.80
N SER A 94 -5.70 2.00 -4.03
CA SER A 94 -6.45 1.59 -5.22
C SER A 94 -6.46 0.07 -5.41
N ILE A 95 -5.32 -0.59 -5.20
CA ILE A 95 -5.22 -2.06 -5.27
C ILE A 95 -6.11 -2.69 -4.18
N VAL A 96 -6.02 -2.21 -2.93
CA VAL A 96 -6.84 -2.71 -1.81
C VAL A 96 -8.33 -2.48 -2.05
N ALA A 97 -8.71 -1.32 -2.59
CA ALA A 97 -10.10 -1.03 -2.93
C ALA A 97 -10.63 -2.01 -3.98
N ALA A 98 -9.85 -2.30 -5.03
CA ALA A 98 -10.21 -3.29 -6.03
C ALA A 98 -10.39 -4.69 -5.42
N VAL A 99 -9.52 -5.10 -4.48
CA VAL A 99 -9.68 -6.36 -3.73
C VAL A 99 -11.01 -6.39 -2.97
N LEU A 100 -11.29 -5.35 -2.19
CA LEU A 100 -12.50 -5.25 -1.36
C LEU A 100 -13.78 -5.24 -2.18
N GLU A 101 -13.83 -4.43 -3.25
CA GLU A 101 -14.98 -4.37 -4.16
C GLU A 101 -15.28 -5.75 -4.76
N THR A 102 -14.23 -6.48 -5.08
CA THR A 102 -14.38 -7.74 -5.77
C THR A 102 -14.80 -8.84 -4.79
N ILE A 103 -14.23 -8.90 -3.58
CA ILE A 103 -14.73 -9.76 -2.48
C ILE A 103 -16.23 -9.50 -2.24
N ARG A 104 -16.66 -8.23 -2.23
CA ARG A 104 -18.06 -7.86 -2.07
C ARG A 104 -18.94 -8.38 -3.22
N LYS A 105 -18.48 -8.34 -4.46
CA LYS A 105 -19.25 -8.85 -5.63
C LYS A 105 -19.51 -10.35 -5.54
N TYR A 106 -18.49 -11.14 -5.19
CA TYR A 106 -18.61 -12.60 -5.13
C TYR A 106 -19.30 -13.11 -3.86
N SER A 107 -19.18 -12.41 -2.73
CA SER A 107 -19.96 -12.73 -1.53
C SER A 107 -21.46 -12.53 -1.73
N VAL A 108 -21.88 -11.53 -2.50
CA VAL A 108 -23.31 -11.28 -2.79
C VAL A 108 -23.89 -12.28 -3.79
N SER A 109 -23.10 -12.84 -4.72
CA SER A 109 -23.61 -13.84 -5.67
C SER A 109 -23.87 -15.20 -5.02
N ALA A 110 -23.18 -15.54 -3.94
CA ALA A 110 -23.38 -16.78 -3.20
C ALA A 110 -24.77 -16.89 -2.54
N TYR A 111 -25.43 -15.78 -2.23
CA TYR A 111 -26.76 -15.75 -1.60
C TYR A 111 -27.94 -15.71 -2.59
N ARG A 112 -27.69 -15.69 -3.91
CA ARG A 112 -28.75 -15.67 -4.93
C ARG A 112 -29.06 -17.04 -5.54
N VAL A 113 -28.38 -18.09 -5.05
CA VAL A 113 -28.65 -19.48 -5.41
C VAL A 113 -29.01 -20.22 -4.12
N SER A 114 -30.20 -19.96 -3.59
CA SER A 114 -30.83 -20.72 -2.50
C SER A 114 -32.34 -20.71 -2.71
#